data_AF-A0A3P1XUF5-F1
#
_entry.id   AF-A0A3P1XUF5-F1
#
_cell.length_a   1.000
_cell.length_b   1.000
_cell.length_c   1.000
_cell.angle_alpha   90.00
_cell.angle_beta   90.00
_cell.angle_gamma   90.00
#
_symmetry.space_group_name_H-M   'P 1'
#
loop_
_entity.id
_entity.type
_entity.pdbx_description
1 polymer ?
#
loop_
_entity_poly.entity_id
_entity_poly.type
_entity_poly.pdbx_seq_one_letter_code
_entity_poly.pdbx_strand_id
1 'polypeptide(L)'
;TFDVIVMNPPFLKRSDVKHVMHAIAMLAKRGRLQAILSAGVLFREDTLTKALRERVKQLGGQISPLPDDTFRESGTKVKTARLEIDLRR
;
A
#
# COMPACT_ATOMS: atom_id res chain seq x y z
N THR A 1 -4.69 -17.98 3.97
CA THR A 1 -5.07 -16.68 3.38
C THR A 1 -5.93 -15.91 4.37
N PHE A 2 -6.07 -14.59 4.21
CA PHE A 2 -6.84 -13.73 5.10
C PHE A 2 -7.95 -12.99 4.35
N ASP A 3 -9.11 -12.85 4.98
CA ASP A 3 -10.25 -12.13 4.40
C ASP A 3 -10.06 -10.61 4.45
N VAL A 4 -9.37 -10.11 5.49
CA VAL A 4 -9.08 -8.69 5.66
C VAL A 4 -7.65 -8.53 6.14
N ILE A 5 -6.89 -7.67 5.47
CA ILE A 5 -5.56 -7.25 5.88
C ILE A 5 -5.58 -5.72 6.00
N VAL A 6 -5.19 -5.20 7.16
CA VAL A 6 -5.00 -3.77 7.41
C VAL A 6 -3.59 -3.55 7.94
N MET A 7 -2.85 -2.60 7.39
CA MET A 7 -1.44 -2.42 7.75
C MET A 7 -0.94 -0.97 7.60
N ASN A 8 -0.01 -0.60 8.48
CA ASN A 8 0.81 0.60 8.36
C ASN A 8 2.29 0.17 8.48
N PRO A 9 2.88 -0.42 7.44
CA PRO A 9 4.24 -0.95 7.49
C PRO A 9 5.29 0.17 7.62
N PRO A 10 6.51 -0.14 8.11
CA PRO A 10 7.60 0.82 8.15
C PRO A 10 8.01 1.26 6.73
N PHE A 11 8.29 2.55 6.52
CA PHE A 11 8.58 3.11 5.19
C PHE A 11 10.06 3.01 4.76
N LEU A 12 10.96 2.71 5.71
CA LEU A 12 12.39 2.70 5.46
C LEU A 12 12.77 1.64 4.40
N LYS A 13 13.68 1.97 3.48
CA LYS A 13 14.24 1.03 2.48
C LYS A 13 13.19 0.24 1.68
N ARG A 14 12.04 0.87 1.37
CA ARG A 14 10.92 0.25 0.63
C ARG A 14 10.29 -0.94 1.35
N SER A 15 10.43 -1.02 2.68
CA SER A 15 9.79 -2.07 3.47
C SER A 15 8.27 -2.04 3.33
N ASP A 16 7.67 -0.86 3.20
CA ASP A 16 6.26 -0.68 2.90
C ASP A 16 5.83 -1.42 1.64
N VAL A 17 6.57 -1.25 0.54
CA VAL A 17 6.31 -1.94 -0.72
C VAL A 17 6.47 -3.46 -0.57
N LYS A 18 7.55 -3.92 0.08
CA LYS A 18 7.82 -5.35 0.28
C LYS A 18 6.73 -6.02 1.13
N HIS A 19 6.31 -5.36 2.20
CA HIS A 19 5.27 -5.85 3.09
C HIS A 19 3.93 -5.95 2.37
N VAL A 20 3.55 -4.96 1.55
CA VAL A 20 2.30 -5.05 0.77
C VAL A 20 2.37 -6.17 -0.27
N MET A 21 3.48 -6.31 -0.99
CA MET A 21 3.64 -7.41 -1.95
C MET A 21 3.47 -8.78 -1.29
N HIS A 22 4.03 -8.96 -0.09
CA HIS A 22 3.84 -10.17 0.70
C HIS A 22 2.39 -10.34 1.16
N ALA A 23 1.75 -9.28 1.66
CA ALA A 23 0.36 -9.30 2.10
C ALA A 23 -0.61 -9.65 0.97
N ILE A 24 -0.38 -9.17 -0.26
CA ILE A 24 -1.18 -9.53 -1.45
C ILE A 24 -1.15 -11.05 -1.69
N ALA A 25 -0.01 -11.72 -1.49
CA ALA A 25 0.09 -13.17 -1.66
C ALA A 25 -0.69 -13.96 -0.59
N MET A 26 -1.01 -13.34 0.54
CA MET A 26 -1.79 -13.94 1.62
C MET A 26 -3.28 -13.59 1.54
N LEU A 27 -3.71 -12.75 0.60
CA LEU A 27 -5.09 -12.28 0.50
C LEU A 27 -6.01 -13.41 -0.01
N ALA A 28 -7.16 -13.60 0.66
CA ALA A 28 -8.17 -14.57 0.21
C ALA A 28 -8.79 -14.15 -1.13
N LYS A 29 -9.40 -15.10 -1.85
CA LYS A 29 -10.03 -14.86 -3.18
C LYS A 29 -11.08 -13.74 -3.17
N ARG A 30 -11.73 -13.51 -2.03
CA ARG A 30 -12.72 -12.44 -1.80
C ARG A 30 -12.26 -11.49 -0.70
N GLY A 31 -10.95 -11.32 -0.57
CA GLY A 31 -10.34 -10.56 0.50
C GLY A 31 -10.26 -9.05 0.23
N ARG A 32 -9.99 -8.29 1.30
CA ARG A 32 -9.68 -6.86 1.26
C ARG A 32 -8.32 -6.55 1.85
N LEU A 33 -7.61 -5.59 1.25
CA LEU A 33 -6.36 -5.07 1.78
C LEU A 33 -6.42 -3.54 1.85
N GLN A 34 -6.11 -2.99 3.02
CA GLN A 34 -5.93 -1.56 3.24
C GLN A 34 -4.53 -1.31 3.79
N ALA A 35 -3.77 -0.40 3.18
CA ALA A 35 -2.44 -0.06 3.65
C ALA A 35 -2.16 1.44 3.63
N ILE A 36 -1.38 1.91 4.60
CA ILE A 36 -0.75 3.24 4.59
C ILE A 36 0.70 3.08 4.15
N LEU A 37 1.13 3.84 3.13
CA LEU A 37 2.45 3.76 2.54
C LEU A 37 3.09 5.15 2.49
N SER A 38 4.40 5.22 2.24
CA SER A 38 5.02 6.49 1.86
C SER A 38 4.47 6.96 0.51
N ALA A 39 4.13 8.26 0.36
CA ALA A 39 3.64 8.83 -0.90
C ALA A 39 4.61 8.63 -2.09
N GLY A 40 5.88 8.29 -1.82
CA GLY A 40 6.84 7.87 -2.84
C GLY A 40 6.33 6.74 -3.75
N VAL A 41 5.40 5.90 -3.28
CA VAL A 41 4.82 4.83 -4.11
C VAL A 41 4.08 5.35 -5.36
N LEU A 42 3.61 6.60 -5.32
CA LEU A 42 2.85 7.23 -6.41
C LEU A 42 3.74 7.60 -7.60
N PHE A 43 5.01 7.96 -7.37
CA PHE A 43 5.86 8.60 -8.38
C PHE A 43 7.25 8.01 -8.55
N ARG A 44 7.73 7.14 -7.64
CA ARG A 44 9.05 6.53 -7.78
C ARG A 44 9.08 5.59 -8.97
N GLU A 45 10.17 5.64 -9.71
CA GLU A 45 10.35 4.90 -10.96
C GLU A 45 11.17 3.61 -10.80
N ASP A 46 11.55 3.26 -9.57
CA ASP A 46 12.27 2.02 -9.27
C ASP A 46 11.40 0.78 -9.58
N THR A 47 12.06 -0.29 -10.01
CA THR A 47 11.40 -1.53 -10.48
C THR A 47 10.41 -2.10 -9.47
N LEU A 48 10.76 -2.07 -8.19
CA LEU A 48 9.95 -2.61 -7.12
C LEU A 48 8.65 -1.81 -6.94
N THR A 49 8.74 -0.47 -6.97
CA THR A 49 7.57 0.40 -6.83
C THR A 49 6.66 0.32 -8.06
N LYS A 50 7.23 0.25 -9.28
CA LYS A 50 6.45 0.00 -10.51
C LYS A 50 5.70 -1.32 -10.44
N ALA A 51 6.37 -2.39 -10.02
CA ALA A 51 5.75 -3.70 -9.87
C ALA A 51 4.58 -3.69 -8.89
N LEU A 52 4.70 -2.96 -7.77
CA LEU A 52 3.58 -2.77 -6.84
C LEU A 52 2.41 -2.06 -7.52
N ARG A 53 2.65 -0.91 -8.19
CA ARG A 53 1.57 -0.16 -8.85
C ARG A 53 0.83 -1.03 -9.88
N GLU A 54 1.56 -1.76 -10.70
CA GLU A 54 0.95 -2.66 -11.68
C GLU A 54 0.22 -3.83 -11.02
N ARG A 55 0.78 -4.41 -9.96
CA ARG A 55 0.12 -5.50 -9.24
C ARG A 55 -1.19 -5.05 -8.61
N VAL A 56 -1.23 -3.85 -8.03
CA VAL A 56 -2.45 -3.27 -7.45
C VAL A 56 -3.48 -3.01 -8.54
N LYS A 57 -3.07 -2.42 -9.68
CA LYS A 57 -3.94 -2.18 -10.83
C LYS A 57 -4.54 -3.46 -11.40
N GLN A 58 -3.74 -4.52 -11.55
CA GLN A 58 -4.20 -5.84 -12.01
C GLN A 58 -5.27 -6.45 -11.10
N LEU A 59 -5.25 -6.12 -9.81
CA LEU A 59 -6.22 -6.58 -8.83
C LEU A 59 -7.44 -5.65 -8.70
N GLY A 60 -7.57 -4.65 -9.59
CA GLY A 60 -8.62 -3.64 -9.52
C GLY A 60 -8.50 -2.70 -8.32
N GLY A 61 -7.34 -2.66 -7.68
CA GLY A 61 -7.06 -1.79 -6.55
C GLY A 61 -6.60 -0.40 -6.96
N GLN A 62 -6.45 0.48 -5.96
CA GLN A 62 -6.06 1.87 -6.13
C GLN A 62 -5.04 2.31 -5.08
N ILE A 63 -4.20 3.28 -5.45
CA ILE A 63 -3.30 3.99 -4.53
C ILE A 63 -3.57 5.48 -4.68
N SER A 64 -3.97 6.16 -3.60
CA SER A 64 -4.30 7.58 -3.59
C SER A 64 -3.49 8.34 -2.54
N PRO A 65 -3.13 9.62 -2.80
CA PRO A 65 -2.48 10.44 -1.78
C PRO A 65 -3.43 10.69 -0.61
N LEU A 66 -2.87 10.78 0.59
CA LEU A 66 -3.57 11.31 1.75
C LEU A 66 -3.22 12.79 1.95
N PRO A 67 -4.07 13.58 2.64
CA PRO A 67 -3.75 14.95 2.98
C PRO A 67 -2.39 15.06 3.68
N ASP A 68 -1.70 16.18 3.44
CA ASP A 68 -0.49 16.50 4.18
C ASP A 68 -0.78 16.53 5.70
N ASP A 69 0.23 16.26 6.52
CA ASP A 69 0.14 16.22 7.99
C ASP A 69 -0.82 15.17 8.61
N THR A 70 -1.44 14.28 7.82
CA THR A 70 -2.32 13.19 8.33
C THR A 70 -1.66 12.34 9.43
N PHE A 71 -0.34 12.15 9.37
CA PHE A 71 0.43 11.39 10.35
C PHE A 71 1.48 12.22 11.11
N ARG A 72 1.23 13.54 11.24
CA ARG A 72 2.13 14.47 11.93
C ARG A 72 2.31 14.10 13.40
N GLU A 73 1.26 13.65 14.07
CA GLU A 73 1.30 13.21 15.48
C GLU A 73 2.13 11.92 15.68
N SER A 74 2.28 11.10 14.63
CA SER A 74 3.13 9.90 14.67
C SER A 74 4.63 10.20 14.49
N GLY A 75 5.03 11.48 14.51
CA GLY A 75 6.44 11.91 14.46
C GLY A 75 7.09 11.84 13.07
N THR A 76 6.31 11.55 12.01
CA THR A 76 6.83 11.46 10.64
C THR A 76 6.40 12.67 9.82
N LYS A 77 7.35 13.41 9.24
CA LYS A 77 7.08 14.47 8.24
C LYS A 77 6.90 13.91 6.81
N VAL A 78 6.52 12.64 6.69
CA VAL A 78 6.47 11.94 5.41
C VAL A 78 5.06 12.01 4.86
N LYS A 79 4.90 12.55 3.64
CA LYS A 79 3.63 12.45 2.91
C LYS A 79 3.26 10.98 2.73
N THR A 80 2.00 10.64 2.93
CA THR A 80 1.51 9.26 2.89
C THR A 80 0.53 9.04 1.75
N ALA A 81 0.33 7.78 1.41
CA ALA A 81 -0.68 7.32 0.46
C ALA A 81 -1.47 6.17 1.07
N ARG A 82 -2.74 6.05 0.67
CA ARG A 82 -3.60 4.92 0.98
C ARG A 82 -3.63 3.97 -0.20
N LEU A 83 -3.47 2.69 0.07
CA LEU A 83 -3.69 1.61 -0.89
C LEU A 83 -4.94 0.83 -0.49
N GLU A 84 -5.79 0.55 -1.47
CA GLU A 84 -7.01 -0.23 -1.31
C GLU A 84 -7.10 -1.33 -2.39
N ILE A 85 -7.40 -2.56 -1.97
CA ILE A 85 -7.78 -3.68 -2.83
C ILE A 85 -9.05 -4.29 -2.24
N ASP A 86 -10.08 -4.52 -3.07
CA ASP A 86 -11.34 -5.18 -2.67
C ASP A 86 -11.76 -6.21 -3.72
N LEU A 87 -11.42 -7.48 -3.50
CA LEU A 87 -11.67 -8.59 -4.43
C LEU A 87 -13.09 -9.16 -4.34
N ARG A 88 -14.00 -8.47 -3.64
CA ARG A 88 -15.41 -8.87 -3.52
C ARG A 88 -16.29 -8.25 -4.59
N ARG A 89 -15.76 -7.24 -5.27
CA ARG A 89 -16.43 -6.46 -6.31
C ARG A 89 -16.38 -7.20 -7.64
#